data_AF-A0A4R2LUD7-F1
#
_entry.id   AF-A0A4R2LUD7-F1
#
_cell.length_a   1.000
_cell.length_b   1.000
_cell.length_c   1.000
_cell.angle_alpha   90.00
_cell.angle_beta   90.00
_cell.angle_gamma   90.00
#
_symmetry.space_group_name_H-M   'P 1'
#
loop_
_entity.id
_entity.type
_entity.pdbx_description
1 polymer ?
#
loop_
_entity_poly.entity_id
_entity_poly.type
_entity_poly.pdbx_seq_one_letter_code
_entity_poly.pdbx_strand_id
1 'polypeptide(L)'
;MKKIKFLNGINAMFALAVVALATTFTSCEKEEFNVKVDPINAQATISPIVLYVADGVTTDVTSTAKISYNPNSTFTGNPALAATTATVSVSYDGISADVKVAVPALQAGQFATLTPTIILQKKTPETKIEISQVVDTSVPEPSNKSAELTNTTDYWYSTTVKYLEKSGNKILEKNINTTDVNEVAAIGTFFNALQDTYKETLVEKKDVPVHSHSLTKVSVTYTVVTTEYKIVKKTTTVTKADGETVLATAKVASYATSTATVTPDLQIPGHNHAPAGHGHGHGTDPNAGGGIVIAD
;
A
#
# COMPACT_ATOMS: atom_id res chain seq x y z
N MET A 1 20.98 24.95 31.14
CA MET A 1 21.18 23.85 30.18
C MET A 1 20.29 22.68 30.54
N LYS A 2 19.33 22.32 29.68
CA LYS A 2 18.81 20.96 29.48
C LYS A 2 17.96 21.00 28.22
N LYS A 3 18.50 20.47 27.12
CA LYS A 3 17.81 20.31 25.84
C LYS A 3 16.86 19.13 26.00
N ILE A 4 15.55 19.35 25.87
CA ILE A 4 14.60 18.26 25.71
C ILE A 4 14.63 17.90 24.22
N LYS A 5 15.24 16.76 23.90
CA LYS A 5 15.16 16.12 22.60
C LYS A 5 13.88 15.29 22.59
N PHE A 6 12.96 15.57 21.67
CA PHE A 6 11.92 14.62 21.30
C PHE A 6 12.46 13.79 20.14
N LEU A 7 12.62 12.47 20.36
CA LEU A 7 12.84 11.48 19.32
C LEU A 7 11.78 10.38 19.46
N ASN A 8 11.05 10.17 18.36
CA ASN A 8 10.81 8.91 17.67
C ASN A 8 10.67 7.61 18.47
N GLY A 9 9.55 6.91 18.21
CA GLY A 9 9.56 5.47 18.00
C GLY A 9 8.89 4.65 19.09
N ILE A 10 7.65 4.21 18.85
CA ILE A 10 7.10 3.01 19.48
C ILE A 10 6.76 2.04 18.35
N ASN A 11 7.69 1.13 18.06
CA ASN A 11 7.41 -0.12 17.34
C ASN A 11 6.83 -1.10 18.37
N ALA A 12 5.52 -1.34 18.35
CA ALA A 12 4.92 -2.46 19.05
C ALA A 12 4.87 -3.67 18.10
N MET A 13 5.73 -4.66 18.36
CA MET A 13 5.82 -5.91 17.64
C MET A 13 4.94 -6.94 18.36
N PHE A 14 3.76 -7.27 17.81
CA PHE A 14 2.90 -8.32 18.35
C PHE A 14 3.25 -9.66 17.71
N ALA A 15 3.75 -10.59 18.53
CA ALA A 15 3.96 -11.99 18.16
C ALA A 15 2.71 -12.80 18.55
N LEU A 16 2.11 -13.50 17.59
CA LEU A 16 1.02 -14.45 17.82
C LEU A 16 1.60 -15.87 17.75
N ALA A 17 1.62 -16.58 18.89
CA ALA A 17 2.04 -17.97 18.98
C ALA A 17 0.84 -18.90 18.77
N VAL A 18 0.93 -19.84 17.82
CA VAL A 18 -0.06 -20.89 17.57
C VAL A 18 0.45 -22.21 18.16
N VAL A 19 -0.35 -22.83 19.04
CA VAL A 19 -0.10 -24.17 19.59
C VAL A 19 -0.79 -25.20 18.68
N ALA A 20 -0.02 -26.14 18.12
CA ALA A 20 -0.55 -27.24 17.31
C ALA A 20 -0.90 -28.45 18.19
N LEU A 21 -2.17 -28.89 18.14
CA LEU A 21 -2.63 -30.16 18.69
C LEU A 21 -2.65 -31.19 17.55
N ALA A 22 -1.76 -32.18 17.61
CA ALA A 22 -1.68 -33.23 16.60
C ALA A 22 -2.73 -34.32 16.87
N THR A 23 -3.66 -34.52 15.93
CA THR A 23 -4.46 -35.73 15.80
C THR A 23 -4.19 -36.37 14.46
N THR A 24 -3.62 -37.57 14.46
CA THR A 24 -3.32 -38.38 13.27
C THR A 24 -4.58 -39.08 12.77
N PHE A 25 -5.05 -38.70 11.58
CA PHE A 25 -5.99 -39.51 10.80
C PHE A 25 -5.27 -39.99 9.53
N THR A 26 -5.19 -41.32 9.37
CA THR A 26 -4.71 -41.98 8.15
C THR A 26 -5.89 -42.06 7.17
N SER A 27 -5.91 -41.25 6.12
CA SER A 27 -6.84 -41.44 4.99
C SER A 27 -6.07 -41.41 3.68
N CYS A 28 -6.43 -42.34 2.78
CA CYS A 28 -6.03 -42.53 1.40
C CYS A 28 -5.07 -41.46 0.83
N GLU A 29 -3.89 -41.90 0.42
CA GLU A 29 -2.95 -41.09 -0.35
C GLU A 29 -3.68 -40.53 -1.57
N LYS A 30 -4.08 -39.27 -1.48
CA LYS A 30 -4.42 -38.46 -2.63
C LYS A 30 -3.10 -38.34 -3.38
N GLU A 31 -3.01 -38.87 -4.59
CA GLU A 31 -1.87 -38.59 -5.46
C GLU A 31 -1.71 -37.07 -5.52
N GLU A 32 -0.72 -36.54 -4.79
CA GLU A 32 -0.23 -35.19 -4.97
C GLU A 32 0.45 -35.20 -6.33
N PHE A 33 -0.33 -34.93 -7.38
CA PHE A 33 0.22 -34.42 -8.62
C PHE A 33 0.84 -33.08 -8.26
N ASN A 34 2.11 -33.14 -7.87
CA ASN A 34 2.90 -31.98 -7.49
C ASN A 34 3.29 -31.26 -8.78
N VAL A 35 2.31 -30.67 -9.46
CA VAL A 35 2.55 -29.75 -10.55
C VAL A 35 3.26 -28.57 -9.92
N LYS A 36 4.57 -28.50 -10.15
CA LYS A 36 5.41 -27.40 -9.69
C LYS A 36 5.01 -26.15 -10.48
N VAL A 37 3.96 -25.47 -10.01
CA VAL A 37 3.56 -24.16 -10.53
C VAL A 37 4.57 -23.15 -10.04
N ASP A 38 5.19 -22.42 -10.96
CA ASP A 38 6.06 -21.31 -10.57
C ASP A 38 5.21 -20.22 -9.90
N PRO A 39 5.43 -19.96 -8.60
CA PRO A 39 4.62 -19.02 -7.85
C PRO A 39 4.80 -17.60 -8.41
N ILE A 40 3.72 -16.84 -8.42
CA ILE A 40 3.78 -15.43 -8.81
C ILE A 40 4.53 -14.67 -7.71
N ASN A 41 5.69 -14.08 -8.05
CA ASN A 41 6.46 -13.31 -7.08
C ASN A 41 5.67 -12.12 -6.54
N ALA A 42 5.72 -11.94 -5.22
CA ALA A 42 5.19 -10.77 -4.55
C ALA A 42 5.95 -9.50 -4.97
N GLN A 43 5.29 -8.35 -4.98
CA GLN A 43 5.94 -7.08 -5.27
C GLN A 43 5.38 -5.95 -4.41
N ALA A 44 6.26 -5.04 -3.98
CA ALA A 44 5.89 -3.79 -3.36
C ALA A 44 6.55 -2.61 -4.10
N THR A 45 5.80 -1.55 -4.37
CA THR A 45 6.30 -0.32 -4.99
C THR A 45 5.97 0.89 -4.11
N ILE A 46 6.92 1.78 -3.92
CA ILE A 46 6.78 3.04 -3.18
C ILE A 46 6.56 4.17 -4.17
N SER A 47 5.44 4.87 -4.04
CA SER A 47 5.04 6.02 -4.87
C SER A 47 4.62 7.18 -3.96
N PRO A 48 5.58 8.00 -3.48
CA PRO A 48 5.32 9.06 -2.52
C PRO A 48 4.54 10.22 -3.14
N ILE A 49 3.82 10.95 -2.30
CA ILE A 49 3.22 12.25 -2.61
C ILE A 49 4.05 13.31 -1.88
N VAL A 50 4.42 14.40 -2.58
CA VAL A 50 5.21 15.48 -2.01
C VAL A 50 4.42 16.78 -2.06
N LEU A 51 4.07 17.31 -0.89
CA LEU A 51 3.45 18.62 -0.75
C LEU A 51 4.48 19.63 -0.26
N TYR A 52 4.57 20.77 -0.94
CA TYR A 52 5.43 21.88 -0.54
C TYR A 52 4.60 23.03 0.02
N VAL A 53 4.96 23.50 1.22
CA VAL A 53 4.29 24.58 1.92
C VAL A 53 5.25 25.76 2.04
N ALA A 54 4.93 26.86 1.36
CA ALA A 54 5.68 28.11 1.43
C ALA A 54 4.75 29.31 1.32
N ASP A 55 5.01 30.34 2.11
CA ASP A 55 4.33 31.64 2.02
C ASP A 55 2.79 31.55 2.04
N GLY A 56 2.25 30.62 2.84
CA GLY A 56 0.82 30.40 2.97
C GLY A 56 0.17 29.64 1.81
N VAL A 57 0.97 29.07 0.90
CA VAL A 57 0.48 28.25 -0.21
C VAL A 57 1.00 26.83 -0.06
N THR A 58 0.12 25.86 -0.29
CA THR A 58 0.50 24.45 -0.41
C THR A 58 0.33 23.99 -1.85
N THR A 59 1.36 23.36 -2.39
CA THR A 59 1.41 22.88 -3.78
C THR A 59 1.84 21.42 -3.83
N ASP A 60 1.20 20.60 -4.66
CA ASP A 60 1.71 19.27 -5.01
C ASP A 60 2.90 19.41 -5.96
N VAL A 61 4.08 19.03 -5.47
CA VAL A 61 5.34 19.10 -6.21
C VAL A 61 5.89 17.71 -6.53
N THR A 62 5.09 16.66 -6.39
CA THR A 62 5.52 15.26 -6.56
C THR A 62 6.27 15.03 -7.88
N SER A 63 5.83 15.64 -8.97
CA SER A 63 6.44 15.50 -10.31
C SER A 63 7.71 16.33 -10.53
N THR A 64 8.00 17.31 -9.67
CA THR A 64 9.12 18.24 -9.83
C THR A 64 10.15 18.17 -8.70
N ALA A 65 9.78 17.60 -7.56
CA ALA A 65 10.70 17.32 -6.47
C ALA A 65 11.72 16.25 -6.89
N LYS A 66 12.95 16.40 -6.41
CA LYS A 66 13.96 15.35 -6.55
C LYS A 66 13.70 14.30 -5.48
N ILE A 67 13.36 13.09 -5.93
CA ILE A 67 13.02 11.95 -5.07
C ILE A 67 14.06 10.85 -5.31
N SER A 68 14.57 10.27 -4.23
CA SER A 68 15.50 9.13 -4.28
C SER A 68 15.12 8.09 -3.23
N TYR A 69 15.47 6.84 -3.52
CA TYR A 69 15.08 5.68 -2.73
C TYR A 69 16.31 4.89 -2.33
N ASN A 70 16.37 4.46 -1.08
CA ASN A 70 17.41 3.58 -0.57
C ASN A 70 16.77 2.46 0.28
N PRO A 71 16.89 1.18 -0.10
CA PRO A 71 17.70 0.66 -1.19
C PRO A 71 17.06 0.82 -2.58
N ASN A 72 15.73 0.69 -2.70
CA ASN A 72 15.03 0.70 -3.98
C ASN A 72 13.62 1.29 -3.81
N SER A 73 12.99 1.70 -4.92
CA SER A 73 11.57 2.07 -4.97
C SER A 73 10.65 0.86 -5.13
N THR A 74 11.16 -0.24 -5.68
CA THR A 74 10.41 -1.47 -5.94
C THR A 74 11.16 -2.66 -5.34
N PHE A 75 10.40 -3.56 -4.71
CA PHE A 75 10.87 -4.76 -4.04
C PHE A 75 10.14 -5.96 -4.62
N THR A 76 10.87 -6.98 -5.04
CA THR A 76 10.30 -8.21 -5.60
C THR A 76 10.72 -9.39 -4.72
N GLY A 77 9.74 -10.19 -4.30
CA GLY A 77 9.93 -11.39 -3.51
C GLY A 77 10.39 -12.59 -4.35
N ASN A 78 10.73 -13.68 -3.68
CA ASN A 78 11.02 -14.97 -4.31
C ASN A 78 10.57 -16.14 -3.42
N PRO A 79 9.29 -16.57 -3.51
CA PRO A 79 8.18 -15.82 -4.10
C PRO A 79 7.54 -14.83 -3.13
N ALA A 80 7.67 -15.08 -1.83
CA ALA A 80 7.25 -14.14 -0.80
C ALA A 80 8.27 -13.00 -0.65
N LEU A 81 7.81 -11.84 -0.17
CA LEU A 81 8.63 -10.71 0.20
C LEU A 81 8.64 -10.60 1.73
N ALA A 82 9.83 -10.61 2.34
CA ALA A 82 9.96 -10.33 3.76
C ALA A 82 9.76 -8.84 4.05
N ALA A 83 9.22 -8.52 5.24
CA ALA A 83 9.09 -7.14 5.67
C ALA A 83 10.46 -6.45 5.70
N THR A 84 10.52 -5.21 5.21
CA THR A 84 11.75 -4.44 5.13
C THR A 84 11.44 -2.94 5.24
N THR A 85 12.45 -2.09 5.07
CA THR A 85 12.27 -0.64 5.07
C THR A 85 13.03 0.01 3.93
N ALA A 86 12.46 1.06 3.37
CA ALA A 86 13.16 1.97 2.46
C ALA A 86 13.21 3.38 3.06
N THR A 87 14.27 4.11 2.79
CA THR A 87 14.32 5.55 3.01
C THR A 87 13.96 6.26 1.71
N VAL A 88 12.95 7.12 1.76
CA VAL A 88 12.59 8.04 0.68
C VAL A 88 13.16 9.40 1.04
N SER A 89 14.13 9.84 0.25
CA SER A 89 14.79 11.15 0.40
C SER A 89 14.24 12.09 -0.65
N VAL A 90 13.63 13.19 -0.20
CA VAL A 90 13.00 14.19 -1.07
C VAL A 90 13.67 15.54 -0.87
N SER A 91 13.93 16.26 -1.96
CA SER A 91 14.38 17.64 -1.92
C SER A 91 13.65 18.53 -2.93
N TYR A 92 13.24 19.71 -2.49
CA TYR A 92 12.60 20.75 -3.31
C TYR A 92 12.88 22.13 -2.72
N ASP A 93 13.17 23.13 -3.57
CA ASP A 93 13.45 24.54 -3.18
C ASP A 93 14.40 24.69 -1.97
N GLY A 94 15.48 23.92 -1.94
CA GLY A 94 16.49 23.96 -0.87
C GLY A 94 16.06 23.32 0.46
N ILE A 95 14.87 22.70 0.52
CA ILE A 95 14.38 21.93 1.67
C ILE A 95 14.52 20.45 1.37
N SER A 96 14.84 19.64 2.38
CA SER A 96 14.92 18.19 2.24
C SER A 96 14.34 17.47 3.44
N ALA A 97 13.81 16.28 3.21
CA ALA A 97 13.31 15.38 4.24
C ALA A 97 13.61 13.93 3.86
N ASP A 98 13.91 13.12 4.87
CA ASP A 98 14.04 11.68 4.77
C ASP A 98 12.89 11.02 5.53
N VAL A 99 12.15 10.16 4.84
CA VAL A 99 11.04 9.39 5.42
C VAL A 99 11.36 7.90 5.30
N LYS A 100 11.32 7.21 6.44
CA LYS A 100 11.41 5.75 6.46
C LYS A 100 10.03 5.15 6.20
N VAL A 101 9.93 4.36 5.14
CA VAL A 101 8.71 3.66 4.73
C VAL A 101 8.88 2.18 5.08
N ALA A 102 7.95 1.65 5.88
CA ALA A 102 7.87 0.24 6.17
C ALA A 102 7.24 -0.48 4.96
N VAL A 103 7.97 -1.43 4.37
CA VAL A 103 7.47 -2.32 3.33
C VAL A 103 6.98 -3.59 4.03
N PRO A 104 5.69 -3.94 3.93
CA PRO A 104 5.13 -5.08 4.64
C PRO A 104 5.67 -6.41 4.08
N ALA A 105 5.57 -7.46 4.88
CA ALA A 105 5.73 -8.81 4.35
C ALA A 105 4.56 -9.13 3.41
N LEU A 106 4.85 -9.73 2.26
CA LEU A 106 3.86 -10.11 1.26
C LEU A 106 4.01 -11.58 0.90
N GLN A 107 2.88 -12.26 0.75
CA GLN A 107 2.80 -13.62 0.23
C GLN A 107 2.90 -13.62 -1.30
N ALA A 108 3.21 -14.77 -1.88
CA ALA A 108 3.17 -14.96 -3.34
C ALA A 108 1.82 -14.48 -3.92
N GLY A 109 1.86 -13.85 -5.09
CA GLY A 109 0.68 -13.29 -5.75
C GLY A 109 0.17 -11.97 -5.18
N GLN A 110 0.85 -11.38 -4.18
CA GLN A 110 0.50 -10.06 -3.64
C GLN A 110 1.29 -8.92 -4.28
N PHE A 111 0.59 -7.83 -4.59
CA PHE A 111 1.14 -6.62 -5.19
C PHE A 111 0.69 -5.42 -4.36
N ALA A 112 1.64 -4.72 -3.76
CA ALA A 112 1.37 -3.56 -2.91
C ALA A 112 1.92 -2.26 -3.51
N THR A 113 1.10 -1.22 -3.49
CA THR A 113 1.52 0.15 -3.81
C THR A 113 1.43 0.98 -2.53
N LEU A 114 2.57 1.49 -2.05
CA LEU A 114 2.71 2.30 -0.83
C LEU A 114 2.81 3.78 -1.20
N THR A 115 1.96 4.62 -0.63
CA THR A 115 1.88 6.05 -1.00
C THR A 115 2.04 6.97 0.21
N PRO A 116 3.25 7.08 0.78
CA PRO A 116 3.49 8.01 1.89
C PRO A 116 3.31 9.46 1.43
N THR A 117 2.65 10.28 2.25
CA THR A 117 2.56 11.73 2.04
C THR A 117 3.68 12.44 2.79
N ILE A 118 4.48 13.23 2.07
CA ILE A 118 5.66 13.93 2.59
C ILE A 118 5.40 15.42 2.46
N ILE A 119 5.43 16.14 3.58
CA ILE A 119 5.22 17.59 3.62
C ILE A 119 6.57 18.27 3.84
N LEU A 120 6.99 19.07 2.85
CA LEU A 120 8.15 19.94 2.94
C LEU A 120 7.66 21.35 3.28
N GLN A 121 8.07 21.88 4.42
CA GLN A 121 7.60 23.20 4.88
C GLN A 121 8.75 24.20 5.00
N LYS A 122 8.63 25.32 4.28
CA LYS A 122 9.56 26.47 4.38
C LYS A 122 9.32 27.20 5.69
N LYS A 123 10.39 27.38 6.48
CA LYS A 123 10.35 28.17 7.71
C LYS A 123 10.42 29.65 7.35
N THR A 124 9.42 30.43 7.74
CA THR A 124 9.44 31.90 7.61
C THR A 124 9.74 32.59 8.95
N PRO A 125 10.30 33.82 8.96
CA PRO A 125 10.71 34.50 10.18
C PRO A 125 9.57 35.13 10.99
N GLU A 126 8.47 35.55 10.36
CA GLU A 126 7.55 36.53 10.98
C GLU A 126 6.28 35.94 11.58
N THR A 127 5.94 34.68 11.31
CA THR A 127 4.94 33.89 12.03
C THR A 127 5.09 32.47 11.54
N LYS A 128 5.44 31.53 12.42
CA LYS A 128 5.60 30.13 11.99
C LYS A 128 4.25 29.45 12.06
N ILE A 129 3.61 29.29 10.91
CA ILE A 129 2.58 28.28 10.76
C ILE A 129 3.32 26.93 10.83
N GLU A 130 3.04 26.10 11.81
CA GLU A 130 3.58 24.73 11.87
C GLU A 130 2.45 23.73 11.64
N ILE A 131 2.73 22.74 10.79
CA ILE A 131 1.84 21.62 10.60
C ILE A 131 2.38 20.49 11.46
N SER A 132 1.58 20.12 12.46
CA SER A 132 1.82 18.92 13.27
C SER A 132 0.86 17.84 12.83
N GLN A 133 1.35 16.60 12.81
CA GLN A 133 0.56 15.42 12.47
C GLN A 133 0.63 14.41 13.62
N VAL A 134 -0.52 13.85 13.97
CA VAL A 134 -0.62 12.70 14.85
C VAL A 134 -1.19 11.56 14.02
N VAL A 135 -0.38 10.52 13.84
CA VAL A 135 -0.79 9.33 13.09
C VAL A 135 -1.53 8.41 14.05
N ASP A 136 -2.78 8.11 13.72
CA ASP A 136 -3.64 7.19 14.45
C ASP A 136 -3.59 5.80 13.79
N THR A 137 -4.53 4.94 14.18
CA THR A 137 -4.56 3.52 13.92
C THR A 137 -4.75 3.23 12.43
N SER A 138 -3.97 2.29 11.92
CA SER A 138 -4.11 1.75 10.57
C SER A 138 -5.23 0.71 10.52
N VAL A 139 -6.18 0.87 9.60
CA VAL A 139 -7.32 -0.03 9.43
C VAL A 139 -7.31 -0.66 8.03
N PRO A 140 -7.38 -1.99 7.90
CA PRO A 140 -7.58 -2.65 6.62
C PRO A 140 -9.05 -2.53 6.17
N GLU A 141 -9.26 -2.02 4.96
CA GLU A 141 -10.56 -1.90 4.30
C GLU A 141 -10.57 -2.79 3.03
N PRO A 142 -11.28 -3.93 3.02
CA PRO A 142 -11.39 -4.75 1.82
C PRO A 142 -12.20 -4.04 0.74
N SER A 143 -11.80 -4.20 -0.52
CA SER A 143 -12.61 -3.80 -1.66
C SER A 143 -13.87 -4.66 -1.75
N ASN A 144 -15.02 -4.02 -1.95
CA ASN A 144 -16.30 -4.70 -2.23
C ASN A 144 -16.31 -5.42 -3.60
N LYS A 145 -15.29 -5.21 -4.44
CA LYS A 145 -15.15 -5.85 -5.75
C LYS A 145 -13.98 -6.81 -5.73
N SER A 146 -14.26 -8.09 -5.95
CA SER A 146 -13.30 -9.13 -6.29
C SER A 146 -13.61 -9.69 -7.68
N ALA A 147 -12.59 -10.09 -8.42
CA ALA A 147 -12.76 -10.81 -9.68
C ALA A 147 -12.53 -12.30 -9.45
N GLU A 148 -13.34 -13.12 -10.11
CA GLU A 148 -13.24 -14.58 -10.09
C GLU A 148 -13.13 -15.06 -11.54
N LEU A 149 -12.07 -15.82 -11.82
CA LEU A 149 -11.76 -16.39 -13.13
C LEU A 149 -11.81 -17.91 -13.01
N THR A 150 -12.89 -18.49 -13.49
CA THR A 150 -13.07 -19.95 -13.49
C THR A 150 -12.56 -20.52 -14.81
N ASN A 151 -11.71 -21.54 -14.74
CA ASN A 151 -11.28 -22.31 -15.89
C ASN A 151 -11.66 -23.78 -15.66
N THR A 152 -12.72 -24.23 -16.32
CA THR A 152 -13.19 -25.62 -16.25
C THR A 152 -12.48 -26.53 -17.26
N THR A 153 -11.60 -26.00 -18.10
CA THR A 153 -10.93 -26.75 -19.18
C THR A 153 -9.69 -27.47 -18.70
N ASP A 154 -9.19 -28.42 -19.49
CA ASP A 154 -7.95 -29.17 -19.23
C ASP A 154 -6.67 -28.34 -19.46
N TYR A 155 -6.75 -27.14 -20.05
CA TYR A 155 -5.59 -26.32 -20.40
C TYR A 155 -5.47 -25.06 -19.53
N TRP A 156 -4.26 -24.68 -19.16
CA TRP A 156 -3.99 -23.40 -18.51
C TRP A 156 -3.74 -22.28 -19.53
N TYR A 157 -4.05 -21.05 -19.13
CA TYR A 157 -3.76 -19.85 -19.91
C TYR A 157 -3.30 -18.70 -19.02
N SER A 158 -2.63 -17.70 -19.61
CA SER A 158 -2.31 -16.44 -18.95
C SER A 158 -3.27 -15.34 -19.39
N THR A 159 -3.68 -14.48 -18.47
CA THR A 159 -4.56 -13.34 -18.77
C THR A 159 -4.12 -12.06 -18.05
N THR A 160 -4.78 -10.95 -18.38
CA THR A 160 -4.62 -9.67 -17.68
C THR A 160 -5.81 -9.44 -16.76
N VAL A 161 -5.54 -9.16 -15.48
CA VAL A 161 -6.55 -8.78 -14.50
C VAL A 161 -6.47 -7.29 -14.22
N LYS A 162 -7.62 -6.66 -13.98
CA LYS A 162 -7.68 -5.24 -13.59
C LYS A 162 -8.19 -5.10 -12.17
N TYR A 163 -7.58 -4.22 -11.39
CA TYR A 163 -8.01 -3.92 -10.03
C TYR A 163 -7.90 -2.43 -9.74
N LEU A 164 -8.70 -1.95 -8.78
CA LEU A 164 -8.73 -0.54 -8.39
C LEU A 164 -7.69 -0.30 -7.29
N GLU A 165 -6.78 0.63 -7.52
CA GLU A 165 -5.90 1.18 -6.50
C GLU A 165 -6.46 2.51 -5.98
N LYS A 166 -6.37 2.70 -4.66
CA LYS A 166 -6.65 3.97 -4.00
C LYS A 166 -5.38 4.52 -3.39
N SER A 167 -5.16 5.82 -3.54
CA SER A 167 -4.01 6.53 -2.99
C SER A 167 -4.38 7.95 -2.57
N GLY A 168 -3.50 8.57 -1.78
CA GLY A 168 -3.67 9.96 -1.33
C GLY A 168 -4.63 10.12 -0.16
N ASN A 169 -5.15 11.32 0.01
CA ASN A 169 -5.73 11.77 1.27
C ASN A 169 -7.18 12.25 1.10
N LYS A 170 -8.08 11.78 1.97
CA LYS A 170 -9.46 12.30 2.10
C LYS A 170 -9.64 13.02 3.41
N ILE A 171 -10.15 14.24 3.38
CA ILE A 171 -10.53 14.94 4.60
C ILE A 171 -11.85 14.36 5.11
N LEU A 172 -11.84 13.83 6.33
CA LEU A 172 -13.02 13.32 7.01
C LEU A 172 -13.73 14.44 7.78
N GLU A 173 -12.95 15.18 8.56
CA GLU A 173 -13.42 16.26 9.41
C GLU A 173 -12.40 17.40 9.35
N LYS A 174 -12.86 18.65 9.38
CA LYS A 174 -11.99 19.81 9.56
C LYS A 174 -12.67 20.89 10.40
N ASN A 175 -11.87 21.60 11.18
CA ASN A 175 -12.28 22.75 11.96
C ASN A 175 -11.28 23.88 11.74
N ILE A 176 -11.76 25.09 11.45
CA ILE A 176 -10.97 26.30 11.26
C ILE A 176 -11.40 27.29 12.35
N ASN A 177 -10.46 27.64 13.23
CA ASN A 177 -10.69 28.44 14.44
C ASN A 177 -10.24 29.91 14.29
N THR A 178 -9.85 30.33 13.09
CA THR A 178 -9.40 31.70 12.81
C THR A 178 -10.31 32.39 11.80
N THR A 179 -10.39 33.71 11.90
CA THR A 179 -11.11 34.60 10.97
C THR A 179 -10.17 35.49 10.16
N ASP A 180 -8.86 35.42 10.39
CA ASP A 180 -7.87 36.14 9.58
C ASP A 180 -7.86 35.59 8.16
N VAL A 181 -8.06 36.48 7.18
CA VAL A 181 -8.24 36.08 5.77
C VAL A 181 -7.02 35.36 5.21
N ASN A 182 -5.81 35.75 5.61
CA ASN A 182 -4.58 35.14 5.12
C ASN A 182 -4.38 33.76 5.75
N GLU A 183 -4.69 33.61 7.03
CA GLU A 183 -4.62 32.32 7.72
C GLU A 183 -5.66 31.34 7.18
N VAL A 184 -6.91 31.79 6.98
CA VAL A 184 -7.98 30.97 6.37
C VAL A 184 -7.59 30.54 4.96
N ALA A 185 -7.02 31.44 4.15
CA ALA A 185 -6.53 31.10 2.82
C ALA A 185 -5.42 30.04 2.89
N ALA A 186 -4.43 30.21 3.77
CA ALA A 186 -3.33 29.25 3.92
C ALA A 186 -3.79 27.86 4.38
N ILE A 187 -4.72 27.82 5.33
CA ILE A 187 -5.34 26.57 5.79
C ILE A 187 -6.14 25.92 4.65
N GLY A 188 -6.87 26.74 3.89
CA GLY A 188 -7.62 26.30 2.72
C GLY A 188 -6.74 25.66 1.65
N THR A 189 -5.61 26.28 1.30
CA THR A 189 -4.67 25.72 0.31
C THR A 189 -4.10 24.39 0.79
N PHE A 190 -3.74 24.27 2.07
CA PHE A 190 -3.22 23.02 2.63
C PHE A 190 -4.25 21.88 2.57
N PHE A 191 -5.48 22.15 3.00
CA PHE A 191 -6.54 21.14 2.97
C PHE A 191 -6.96 20.76 1.54
N ASN A 192 -7.02 21.72 0.61
CA ASN A 192 -7.30 21.42 -0.78
C ASN A 192 -6.19 20.57 -1.39
N ALA A 193 -4.92 20.95 -1.18
CA ALA A 193 -3.78 20.17 -1.66
C ALA A 193 -3.79 18.74 -1.12
N LEU A 194 -4.12 18.53 0.16
CA LEU A 194 -4.32 17.17 0.68
C LEU A 194 -5.46 16.46 -0.06
N GLN A 195 -6.64 17.07 -0.17
CA GLN A 195 -7.81 16.44 -0.78
C GLN A 195 -7.60 16.09 -2.26
N ASP A 196 -6.88 16.94 -3.00
CA ASP A 196 -6.59 16.79 -4.43
C ASP A 196 -5.61 15.64 -4.70
N THR A 197 -4.89 15.16 -3.67
CA THR A 197 -4.03 13.98 -3.81
C THR A 197 -4.81 12.68 -3.89
N TYR A 198 -6.08 12.65 -3.48
CA TYR A 198 -6.88 11.42 -3.53
C TYR A 198 -7.13 10.98 -4.97
N LYS A 199 -6.74 9.74 -5.29
CA LYS A 199 -6.92 9.16 -6.62
C LYS A 199 -7.40 7.72 -6.52
N GLU A 200 -8.31 7.37 -7.41
CA GLU A 200 -8.67 6.00 -7.72
C GLU A 200 -8.19 5.67 -9.14
N THR A 201 -7.35 4.65 -9.27
CA THR A 201 -6.72 4.29 -10.55
C THR A 201 -6.98 2.82 -10.85
N LEU A 202 -7.42 2.51 -12.07
CA LEU A 202 -7.55 1.13 -12.51
C LEU A 202 -6.18 0.65 -13.02
N VAL A 203 -5.62 -0.37 -12.37
CA VAL A 203 -4.30 -0.93 -12.68
C VAL A 203 -4.46 -2.32 -13.27
N GLU A 204 -3.57 -2.66 -14.21
CA GLU A 204 -3.55 -3.95 -14.88
C GLU A 204 -2.38 -4.80 -14.37
N LYS A 205 -2.66 -6.06 -13.99
CA LYS A 205 -1.64 -7.09 -13.80
C LYS A 205 -1.72 -8.08 -14.96
N LYS A 206 -0.69 -8.06 -15.79
CA LYS A 206 -0.49 -8.99 -16.91
C LYS A 206 0.04 -10.33 -16.41
N ASP A 207 -0.04 -11.32 -17.31
CA ASP A 207 0.56 -12.65 -17.15
C ASP A 207 0.10 -13.37 -15.88
N VAL A 208 -1.18 -13.17 -15.51
CA VAL A 208 -1.80 -13.93 -14.41
C VAL A 208 -2.14 -15.33 -14.93
N PRO A 209 -1.54 -16.38 -14.37
CA PRO A 209 -1.89 -17.75 -14.73
C PRO A 209 -3.28 -18.09 -14.22
N VAL A 210 -4.08 -18.73 -15.07
CA VAL A 210 -5.37 -19.34 -14.72
C VAL A 210 -5.27 -20.81 -15.08
N HIS A 211 -5.06 -21.63 -14.05
CA HIS A 211 -4.81 -23.06 -14.22
C HIS A 211 -6.07 -23.81 -14.63
N SER A 212 -5.87 -24.96 -15.26
CA SER A 212 -6.95 -25.87 -15.63
C SER A 212 -7.69 -26.41 -14.42
N HIS A 213 -8.99 -26.58 -14.58
CA HIS A 213 -9.93 -26.95 -13.52
C HIS A 213 -9.79 -26.12 -12.23
N SER A 214 -9.39 -24.86 -12.35
CA SER A 214 -9.15 -23.98 -11.21
C SER A 214 -10.00 -22.71 -11.24
N LEU A 215 -10.19 -22.15 -10.06
CA LEU A 215 -10.66 -20.80 -9.83
C LEU A 215 -9.46 -19.93 -9.45
N THR A 216 -9.29 -18.80 -10.15
CA THR A 216 -8.35 -17.75 -9.75
C THR A 216 -9.14 -16.56 -9.20
N LYS A 217 -8.81 -16.14 -7.97
CA LYS A 217 -9.46 -15.01 -7.31
C LYS A 217 -8.52 -13.80 -7.24
N VAL A 218 -9.05 -12.63 -7.53
CA VAL A 218 -8.35 -11.35 -7.36
C VAL A 218 -9.13 -10.50 -6.37
N SER A 219 -8.45 -10.04 -5.32
CA SER A 219 -9.03 -9.15 -4.31
C SER A 219 -8.10 -7.98 -4.05
N VAL A 220 -8.65 -6.87 -3.51
CA VAL A 220 -7.85 -5.72 -3.09
C VAL A 220 -8.18 -5.40 -1.65
N THR A 221 -7.16 -5.11 -0.85
CA THR A 221 -7.30 -4.53 0.50
C THR A 221 -6.58 -3.20 0.55
N TYR A 222 -7.25 -2.18 1.07
CA TYR A 222 -6.65 -0.87 1.32
C TYR A 222 -6.23 -0.77 2.77
N THR A 223 -5.04 -0.23 3.03
CA THR A 223 -4.63 0.17 4.37
C THR A 223 -4.88 1.66 4.51
N VAL A 224 -5.87 2.02 5.32
CA VAL A 224 -6.25 3.40 5.58
C VAL A 224 -5.67 3.83 6.92
N VAL A 225 -4.90 4.91 6.91
CA VAL A 225 -4.28 5.50 8.08
C VAL A 225 -4.98 6.81 8.38
N THR A 226 -5.61 6.92 9.54
CA THR A 226 -6.18 8.20 9.97
C THR A 226 -5.06 9.07 10.53
N THR A 227 -4.93 10.28 10.02
CA THR A 227 -3.95 11.28 10.47
C THR A 227 -4.68 12.53 10.93
N GLU A 228 -4.41 12.99 12.14
CA GLU A 228 -4.87 14.28 12.62
C GLU A 228 -3.83 15.35 12.32
N TYR A 229 -4.21 16.34 11.52
CA TYR A 229 -3.42 17.53 11.25
C TYR A 229 -3.83 18.65 12.18
N LYS A 230 -2.85 19.32 12.79
CA LYS A 230 -3.04 20.51 13.59
C LYS A 230 -2.13 21.61 13.05
N ILE A 231 -2.75 22.70 12.61
CA ILE A 231 -2.10 23.89 12.05
C ILE A 231 -2.02 24.93 13.16
N VAL A 232 -0.80 25.33 13.52
CA VAL A 232 -0.57 26.21 14.67
C VAL A 232 0.18 27.47 14.27
N LYS A 233 -0.23 28.60 14.84
CA LYS A 233 0.48 29.87 14.76
C LYS A 233 1.41 29.97 15.96
N LYS A 234 2.72 30.09 15.72
CA LYS A 234 3.70 30.43 16.76
C LYS A 234 4.14 31.87 16.61
N THR A 235 3.92 32.64 17.67
CA THR A 235 4.37 34.03 17.79
C THR A 235 5.70 34.05 18.53
N THR A 236 6.79 34.39 17.84
CA THR A 236 8.10 34.60 18.47
C THR A 236 8.32 36.09 18.66
N THR A 237 7.79 36.66 19.75
CA THR A 237 8.19 38.00 20.22
C THR A 237 8.96 37.86 21.51
N VAL A 238 10.15 38.46 21.59
CA VAL A 238 11.09 38.42 22.74
C VAL A 238 10.46 38.90 24.08
N THR A 239 9.29 39.54 24.02
CA THR A 239 8.63 40.23 25.14
C THR A 239 7.34 39.57 25.66
N LYS A 240 6.89 38.44 25.10
CA LYS A 240 5.75 37.67 25.64
C LYS A 240 6.12 36.19 25.74
N ALA A 241 5.52 35.47 26.69
CA ALA A 241 5.63 34.01 26.76
C ALA A 241 5.26 33.39 25.41
N ASP A 242 6.00 32.38 24.96
CA ASP A 242 5.74 31.66 23.72
C ASP A 242 4.27 31.22 23.68
N GLY A 243 3.48 31.82 22.79
CA GLY A 243 2.07 31.51 22.59
C GLY A 243 1.89 30.67 21.33
N GLU A 244 1.34 29.46 21.49
CA GLU A 244 0.88 28.62 20.38
C GLU A 244 -0.65 28.75 20.27
N THR A 245 -1.12 29.25 19.12
CA THR A 245 -2.55 29.33 18.81
C THR A 245 -2.90 28.26 17.78
N VAL A 246 -3.88 27.41 18.08
CA VAL A 246 -4.38 26.41 17.13
C VAL A 246 -5.30 27.09 16.13
N LEU A 247 -4.87 27.18 14.88
CA LEU A 247 -5.64 27.82 13.81
C LEU A 247 -6.64 26.87 13.17
N ALA A 248 -6.28 25.60 13.02
CA ALA A 248 -7.16 24.59 12.45
C ALA A 248 -6.74 23.18 12.84
N THR A 249 -7.70 22.26 12.76
CA THR A 249 -7.50 20.82 12.88
C THR A 249 -8.21 20.09 11.76
N ALA A 250 -7.68 18.95 11.31
CA ALA A 250 -8.38 18.07 10.39
C ALA A 250 -8.08 16.60 10.68
N LYS A 251 -9.09 15.74 10.57
CA LYS A 251 -8.92 14.30 10.49
C LYS A 251 -8.91 13.89 9.03
N VAL A 252 -7.89 13.15 8.63
CA VAL A 252 -7.64 12.79 7.24
C VAL A 252 -7.44 11.29 7.13
N ALA A 253 -8.20 10.64 6.25
CA ALA A 253 -7.96 9.26 5.85
C ALA A 253 -6.92 9.22 4.73
N SER A 254 -5.73 8.73 5.04
CA SER A 254 -4.66 8.49 4.06
C SER A 254 -4.75 7.05 3.58
N TYR A 255 -5.01 6.85 2.30
CA TYR A 255 -4.95 5.53 1.66
C TYR A 255 -3.48 5.18 1.45
N ALA A 256 -2.83 4.72 2.52
CA ALA A 256 -1.39 4.56 2.60
C ALA A 256 -0.87 3.37 1.81
N THR A 257 -1.69 2.32 1.63
CA THR A 257 -1.32 1.16 0.82
C THR A 257 -2.54 0.57 0.12
N SER A 258 -2.38 0.21 -1.15
CA SER A 258 -3.29 -0.67 -1.89
C SER A 258 -2.60 -2.01 -2.10
N THR A 259 -3.20 -3.12 -1.66
CA THR A 259 -2.65 -4.47 -1.85
C THR A 259 -3.61 -5.32 -2.67
N ALA A 260 -3.25 -5.64 -3.91
CA ALA A 260 -3.94 -6.65 -4.70
C ALA A 260 -3.39 -8.03 -4.38
N THR A 261 -4.27 -9.02 -4.24
CA THR A 261 -3.91 -10.42 -4.03
C THR A 261 -4.52 -11.25 -5.15
N VAL A 262 -3.66 -11.95 -5.89
CA VAL A 262 -4.02 -12.97 -6.87
C VAL A 262 -3.83 -14.33 -6.20
N THR A 263 -4.91 -15.07 -6.03
CA THR A 263 -4.91 -16.42 -5.48
C THR A 263 -5.30 -17.39 -6.59
N PRO A 264 -4.31 -18.02 -7.25
CA PRO A 264 -4.57 -19.05 -8.25
C PRO A 264 -4.98 -20.37 -7.58
N ASP A 265 -5.31 -21.36 -8.41
CA ASP A 265 -5.44 -22.77 -8.00
C ASP A 265 -6.48 -23.07 -6.92
N LEU A 266 -7.53 -22.26 -6.83
CA LEU A 266 -8.65 -22.57 -5.94
C LEU A 266 -9.52 -23.67 -6.55
N GLN A 267 -10.04 -24.56 -5.71
CA GLN A 267 -11.05 -25.53 -6.13
C GLN A 267 -12.29 -24.80 -6.66
N ILE A 268 -12.79 -25.23 -7.82
CA ILE A 268 -14.08 -24.78 -8.33
C ILE A 268 -15.17 -25.52 -7.52
N PRO A 269 -16.08 -24.83 -6.80
CA PRO A 269 -17.14 -25.48 -6.05
C PRO A 269 -18.03 -26.34 -6.94
N GLY A 270 -18.25 -27.61 -6.57
CA GLY A 270 -19.08 -28.55 -7.33
C GLY A 270 -18.41 -29.15 -8.57
N HIS A 271 -17.13 -28.85 -8.82
CA HIS A 271 -16.34 -29.43 -9.92
C HIS A 271 -15.50 -30.60 -9.41
N ASN A 272 -15.55 -31.75 -10.10
CA ASN A 272 -14.95 -33.01 -9.64
C ASN A 272 -13.48 -33.24 -10.06
N HIS A 273 -12.79 -32.18 -10.49
CA HIS A 273 -11.36 -32.22 -10.79
C HIS A 273 -10.60 -31.34 -9.80
N ALA A 274 -9.43 -31.81 -9.34
CA ALA A 274 -8.49 -30.98 -8.60
C ALA A 274 -7.78 -30.02 -9.57
N PRO A 275 -7.30 -28.85 -9.10
CA PRO A 275 -6.46 -27.96 -9.89
C PRO A 275 -5.19 -28.69 -10.35
N ALA A 276 -5.11 -28.99 -11.65
CA ALA A 276 -3.95 -29.50 -12.40
C ALA A 276 -4.46 -30.20 -13.69
N GLY A 277 -4.25 -29.58 -14.85
CA GLY A 277 -4.48 -30.19 -16.16
C GLY A 277 -3.25 -30.09 -17.06
N HIS A 278 -3.42 -30.42 -18.34
CA HIS A 278 -2.34 -30.47 -19.32
C HIS A 278 -1.72 -29.09 -19.60
N GLY A 279 -0.42 -29.07 -19.92
CA GLY A 279 0.38 -27.86 -20.15
C GLY A 279 -0.13 -26.98 -21.31
N HIS A 280 0.41 -25.76 -21.39
CA HIS A 280 0.05 -24.76 -22.41
C HIS A 280 0.69 -25.14 -23.75
N GLY A 281 -0.15 -25.55 -24.70
CA GLY A 281 0.27 -26.00 -26.02
C GLY A 281 0.65 -24.86 -26.95
N HIS A 282 1.95 -24.57 -27.06
CA HIS A 282 2.54 -23.94 -28.23
C HIS A 282 3.64 -24.85 -28.78
N GLY A 283 3.34 -25.62 -29.83
CA GLY A 283 4.37 -26.33 -30.61
C GLY A 283 4.08 -27.81 -30.87
N THR A 284 4.46 -28.23 -32.08
CA THR A 284 4.17 -29.44 -32.86
C THR A 284 4.64 -30.81 -32.32
N ASP A 285 4.85 -31.01 -31.01
CA ASP A 285 5.34 -32.30 -30.49
C ASP A 285 4.25 -33.10 -29.76
N PRO A 286 3.92 -34.33 -30.19
CA PRO A 286 2.84 -35.14 -29.61
C PRO A 286 3.28 -35.95 -28.38
N ASN A 287 4.18 -35.42 -27.54
CA ASN A 287 4.64 -36.15 -26.36
C ASN A 287 4.81 -35.24 -25.13
N ALA A 288 3.69 -34.79 -24.58
CA ALA A 288 3.60 -34.41 -23.17
C ALA A 288 2.81 -35.51 -22.46
N GLY A 289 3.54 -36.30 -21.66
CA GLY A 289 3.09 -37.57 -21.11
C GLY A 289 1.90 -37.50 -20.15
N GLY A 290 1.17 -38.62 -20.14
CA GLY A 290 0.05 -38.94 -19.27
C GLY A 290 -0.60 -40.21 -19.78
N GLY A 291 0.13 -41.33 -19.72
CA GLY A 291 -0.37 -42.63 -20.19
C GLY A 291 -1.60 -43.05 -19.41
N ILE A 292 -2.74 -43.12 -20.09
CA ILE A 292 -3.88 -43.93 -19.66
C ILE A 292 -3.42 -45.39 -19.70
N VAL A 293 -3.39 -46.06 -18.55
CA VAL A 293 -3.36 -47.52 -18.52
C VAL A 293 -4.83 -47.94 -18.51
N ILE A 294 -5.35 -48.37 -19.67
CA ILE A 294 -6.63 -49.09 -19.69
C ILE A 294 -6.30 -50.47 -19.12
N ALA A 295 -6.87 -50.81 -17.97
CA ALA A 295 -6.76 -52.15 -17.43
C ALA A 295 -7.62 -53.11 -18.27
N ASP A 296 -6.97 -54.18 -18.74
CA ASP A 296 -7.55 -55.37 -19.38
C ASP A 296 -8.60 -56.06 -18.50
#